data_AF-A0A352GJT8-F1
#
_entry.id   AF-A0A352GJT8-F1
#
_cell.length_a   1.000
_cell.length_b   1.000
_cell.length_c   1.000
_cell.angle_alpha   90.00
_cell.angle_beta   90.00
_cell.angle_gamma   90.00
#
_symmetry.space_group_name_H-M   'P 1'
#
loop_
_entity.id
_entity.type
_entity.pdbx_description
1 polymer ?
#
loop_
_entity_poly.entity_id
_entity_poly.type
_entity_poly.pdbx_seq_one_letter_code
_entity_poly.pdbx_strand_id
1 'polypeptide(L)'
;KIVESKSLKLYLASFRNHAGFHEKCTLDIAAKIKKAAAPKWLRIGGYWYPRGGIPIDVFHQTGAPPKGLWIPDQGVASYKGRG
;
A
#
# COMPACT_ATOMS: atom_id res chain seq x y z
N LYS A 1 -9.97 14.99 -7.48
CA LYS A 1 -10.92 13.94 -7.04
C LYS A 1 -10.35 13.28 -5.80
N ILE A 2 -11.20 12.80 -4.88
CA ILE A 2 -10.76 12.11 -3.65
C ILE A 2 -11.36 10.70 -3.67
N VAL A 3 -10.65 9.73 -3.11
CA VAL A 3 -11.17 8.37 -2.92
C VAL A 3 -12.05 8.34 -1.68
N GLU A 4 -13.30 7.90 -1.82
CA GLU A 4 -14.22 7.77 -0.70
C GLU A 4 -13.90 6.49 0.10
N SER A 5 -13.91 6.58 1.42
CA SER A 5 -13.40 5.53 2.32
C SER A 5 -14.16 4.20 2.24
N LYS A 6 -15.50 4.21 2.09
CA LYS A 6 -16.30 2.99 1.93
C LYS A 6 -15.96 2.28 0.62
N SER A 7 -15.79 3.02 -0.47
CA SER A 7 -15.38 2.47 -1.77
C SER A 7 -14.00 1.82 -1.70
N LEU A 8 -13.05 2.45 -1.00
CA LEU A 8 -11.72 1.89 -0.77
C LEU A 8 -11.79 0.60 0.06
N LYS A 9 -12.59 0.59 1.14
CA LYS A 9 -12.80 -0.61 1.95
C LYS A 9 -13.33 -1.79 1.12
N LEU A 10 -14.35 -1.55 0.30
CA LEU A 10 -14.94 -2.59 -0.56
C LEU A 10 -13.93 -3.09 -1.60
N TYR A 11 -13.13 -2.19 -2.17
CA TYR A 11 -12.08 -2.57 -3.11
C TYR A 11 -10.98 -3.40 -2.44
N LEU A 12 -10.51 -3.04 -1.24
CA LEU A 12 -9.55 -3.87 -0.51
C LEU A 12 -10.14 -5.25 -0.17
N ALA A 13 -11.42 -5.30 0.21
CA ALA A 13 -12.11 -6.56 0.49
C ALA A 13 -12.25 -7.48 -0.74
N SER A 14 -12.21 -6.95 -1.97
CA SER A 14 -12.28 -7.78 -3.18
C SER A 14 -11.03 -8.62 -3.41
N PHE A 15 -9.91 -8.33 -2.72
CA PHE A 15 -8.70 -9.14 -2.79
C PHE A 15 -8.73 -10.38 -1.88
N ARG A 16 -9.80 -10.60 -1.10
CA ARG A 16 -9.87 -11.70 -0.11
C ARG A 16 -9.56 -13.08 -0.70
N ASN A 17 -10.05 -13.36 -1.90
CA ASN A 17 -9.86 -14.64 -2.59
C ASN A 17 -8.99 -14.48 -3.85
N HIS A 18 -8.15 -13.43 -3.89
CA HIS A 18 -7.27 -13.15 -5.02
C HIS A 18 -5.88 -13.75 -4.76
N ALA A 19 -5.47 -14.69 -5.62
CA ALA A 19 -4.12 -15.24 -5.59
C ALA A 19 -3.15 -14.36 -6.38
N GLY A 20 -2.06 -13.94 -5.75
CA GLY A 20 -1.03 -13.11 -6.38
C GLY A 20 0.14 -12.81 -5.45
N PHE A 21 1.26 -12.40 -6.02
CA PHE A 21 2.41 -11.93 -5.26
C PHE A 21 2.08 -10.66 -4.48
N HIS A 22 2.69 -10.51 -3.31
CA HIS A 22 2.48 -9.39 -2.39
C HIS A 22 2.81 -8.03 -3.06
N GLU A 23 3.86 -8.01 -3.87
CA GLU A 23 4.30 -6.89 -4.68
C GLU A 23 3.22 -6.49 -5.69
N LYS A 24 2.73 -7.46 -6.46
CA LYS A 24 1.70 -7.23 -7.48
C LYS A 24 0.41 -6.71 -6.85
N CYS A 25 -0.06 -7.34 -5.77
CA CYS A 25 -1.26 -6.89 -5.05
C CYS A 25 -1.13 -5.42 -4.60
N THR A 26 0.02 -5.06 -4.01
CA THR A 26 0.27 -3.70 -3.52
C THR A 26 0.30 -2.67 -4.66
N LEU A 27 0.97 -3.01 -5.77
CA LEU A 27 1.07 -2.14 -6.94
C LEU A 27 -0.26 -2.00 -7.68
N ASP A 28 -1.07 -3.06 -7.76
CA ASP A 28 -2.39 -3.01 -8.39
C ASP A 28 -3.33 -2.07 -7.61
N ILE A 29 -3.28 -2.07 -6.28
CA ILE A 29 -4.00 -1.11 -5.43
C ILE A 29 -3.55 0.33 -5.73
N ALA A 30 -2.25 0.57 -5.80
CA ALA A 30 -1.70 1.90 -6.11
C ALA A 30 -2.15 2.39 -7.49
N ALA A 31 -2.10 1.52 -8.50
CA ALA A 31 -2.53 1.82 -9.86
C ALA A 31 -4.03 2.18 -9.92
N LYS A 32 -4.88 1.45 -9.19
CA LYS A 32 -6.31 1.76 -9.10
C LYS A 32 -6.57 3.12 -8.45
N ILE A 33 -5.91 3.43 -7.35
CA ILE A 33 -6.02 4.73 -6.67
C ILE A 33 -5.56 5.86 -7.60
N LYS A 34 -4.41 5.68 -8.27
CA LYS A 34 -3.88 6.66 -9.23
C LYS A 34 -4.89 6.93 -10.35
N LYS A 35 -5.49 5.90 -10.92
CA LYS A 35 -6.50 6.03 -11.99
C LYS A 35 -7.79 6.71 -11.49
N ALA A 36 -8.24 6.40 -10.28
CA ALA A 36 -9.51 6.91 -9.75
C ALA A 36 -9.42 8.39 -9.34
N ALA A 37 -8.32 8.80 -8.71
CA ALA A 37 -8.20 10.11 -8.09
C ALA A 37 -7.26 11.09 -8.83
N ALA A 38 -6.36 10.57 -9.68
CA ALA A 38 -5.26 11.32 -10.29
C ALA A 38 -4.53 12.22 -9.27
N PRO A 39 -4.03 11.65 -8.15
CA PRO A 39 -3.41 12.44 -7.10
C PRO A 39 -2.11 13.09 -7.61
N LYS A 40 -1.77 14.26 -7.06
CA LYS A 40 -0.48 14.93 -7.34
C LYS A 40 0.70 14.05 -6.96
N TRP A 41 0.55 13.29 -5.87
CA TRP A 41 1.53 12.31 -5.39
C TRP A 41 0.82 11.23 -4.60
N LEU A 42 1.27 9.98 -4.74
CA LEU A 42 0.76 8.82 -4.02
C LEU A 42 1.93 8.04 -3.42
N ARG A 43 1.77 7.63 -2.17
CA ARG A 43 2.66 6.71 -1.45
C ARG A 43 1.83 5.56 -0.89
N ILE A 44 2.32 4.34 -1.02
CA ILE A 44 1.70 3.13 -0.45
C ILE A 44 2.78 2.26 0.20
N GLY A 45 2.40 1.62 1.31
CA GLY A 45 3.18 0.58 1.98
C GLY A 45 2.33 -0.67 2.15
N GLY A 46 2.83 -1.81 1.68
CA GLY A 46 2.24 -3.13 1.89
C GLY A 46 3.09 -3.92 2.87
N TYR A 47 2.55 -4.20 4.05
CA TYR A 47 3.27 -4.84 5.16
C TYR A 47 2.72 -6.25 5.37
N TRP A 48 3.35 -7.24 4.73
CA TRP A 48 2.83 -8.59 4.69
C TRP A 48 3.38 -9.44 5.83
N TYR A 49 2.52 -10.30 6.39
CA TYR A 49 2.94 -11.25 7.42
C TYR A 49 3.96 -12.24 6.85
N PRO A 50 4.97 -12.64 7.64
CA PRO A 50 5.99 -13.55 7.15
C PRO A 50 5.45 -14.90 6.68
N ARG A 51 6.16 -15.43 5.69
CA ARG A 51 6.08 -16.83 5.27
C ARG A 51 7.48 -17.41 5.40
N GLY A 52 7.61 -18.54 6.12
CA GLY A 52 8.94 -19.10 6.44
C GLY A 52 9.84 -18.17 7.27
N GLY A 53 9.25 -17.27 8.08
CA GLY A 53 10.00 -16.33 8.92
C GLY A 53 10.50 -15.06 8.20
N ILE A 54 10.25 -14.93 6.90
CA ILE A 54 10.70 -13.79 6.10
C ILE A 54 9.51 -12.85 5.80
N PRO A 55 9.47 -11.61 6.32
CA PRO A 55 8.47 -10.61 5.94
C PRO A 55 8.73 -10.07 4.54
N ILE A 56 7.66 -9.65 3.86
CA ILE A 56 7.75 -8.90 2.60
C ILE A 56 7.10 -7.54 2.82
N ASP A 57 7.93 -6.49 2.72
CA ASP A 57 7.49 -5.11 2.81
C ASP A 57 7.64 -4.44 1.45
N VAL A 58 6.53 -3.93 0.92
CA VAL A 58 6.47 -3.35 -0.41
C VAL A 58 6.27 -1.85 -0.27
N PHE A 59 7.22 -1.06 -0.77
CA PHE A 59 7.13 0.39 -0.77
C PHE A 59 7.03 0.92 -2.20
N HIS A 60 6.07 1.80 -2.45
CA HIS A 60 5.94 2.48 -3.73
C HIS A 60 5.49 3.93 -3.58
N GLN A 61 6.06 4.81 -4.40
CA GLN A 61 5.63 6.19 -4.56
C GLN A 61 5.73 6.63 -6.02
N THR A 62 4.82 7.51 -6.46
CA THR A 62 4.72 7.93 -7.87
C THR A 62 5.79 8.94 -8.31
N GLY A 63 6.70 9.33 -7.42
CA GLY A 63 7.77 10.30 -7.68
C GLY A 63 8.31 10.90 -6.39
N ALA A 64 9.08 12.00 -6.53
CA ALA A 64 9.57 12.75 -5.38
C ALA A 64 8.41 13.34 -4.57
N PRO A 65 8.50 13.32 -3.22
CA PRO A 65 7.48 13.93 -2.38
C PRO A 65 7.40 15.45 -2.60
N PRO A 66 6.19 16.03 -2.63
CA PRO A 66 6.02 17.47 -2.66
C PRO A 66 6.76 18.16 -1.52
N LYS A 67 7.37 19.33 -1.80
CA LYS A 67 8.09 20.11 -0.79
C LYS A 67 7.14 20.50 0.36
N GLY A 68 7.62 20.37 1.60
CA GLY A 68 6.86 20.70 2.80
C GLY A 68 5.77 19.69 3.17
N LEU A 69 5.65 18.56 2.45
CA LEU A 69 4.72 17.50 2.84
C LEU A 69 5.25 16.78 4.07
N TRP A 70 4.44 16.72 5.13
CA TRP A 70 4.73 15.85 6.26
C TRP A 70 4.56 14.39 5.86
N ILE A 71 5.60 13.60 6.08
CA ILE A 71 5.67 12.20 5.69
C ILE A 71 6.13 11.43 6.92
N PRO A 72 5.26 10.60 7.54
CA PRO A 72 5.69 9.80 8.66
C PRO A 72 6.72 8.76 8.22
N ASP A 73 7.65 8.47 9.13
CA ASP A 73 8.53 7.31 9.04
C ASP A 73 7.67 6.05 8.92
N GLN A 74 8.15 5.06 8.18
CA GLN A 74 7.38 3.84 7.95
C GLN A 74 7.27 3.00 9.21
N GLY A 75 8.18 3.15 10.19
CA GLY A 75 8.02 2.70 11.57
C GLY A 75 7.79 1.20 11.76
N VAL A 76 7.94 0.38 10.72
CA VAL A 76 7.63 -1.04 10.79
C VAL A 76 8.81 -1.78 11.38
N ALA A 77 8.66 -2.19 12.64
CA ALA A 77 9.67 -2.97 13.34
C ALA A 77 10.09 -4.19 12.52
N SER A 78 11.41 -4.39 12.40
CA SER A 78 12.00 -5.61 11.84
C SER A 78 11.52 -6.80 12.68
N TYR A 79 10.85 -7.76 12.04
CA TYR A 79 9.89 -8.68 12.67
C TYR A 79 10.47 -9.63 13.76
N LYS A 80 9.73 -9.85 14.86
CA LYS A 80 9.70 -11.11 15.67
C LYS A 80 8.32 -11.80 15.70
N GLY A 81 7.27 -11.16 15.15
CA GLY A 81 5.88 -11.58 15.34
C GLY A 81 4.80 -10.67 14.73
N ARG A 82 5.06 -9.38 14.45
CA ARG A 82 4.06 -8.34 14.11
C ARG A 82 2.75 -8.52 14.91
N GLY A 83 2.91 -8.42 16.22
CA GLY A 83 1.95 -8.73 17.28
C GLY A 83 2.67 -9.49 18.37
#